data_AF-A0AAD3CFZ0-F1
#
_entry.id   AF-A0AAD3CFZ0-F1
#
_cell.length_a   1.000
_cell.length_b   1.000
_cell.length_c   1.000
_cell.angle_alpha   90.00
_cell.angle_beta   90.00
_cell.angle_gamma   90.00
#
_symmetry.space_group_name_H-M   'P 1'
#
loop_
_entity.id
_entity.type
_entity.pdbx_description
1 polymer ?
#
loop_
_entity_poly.entity_id
_entity_poly.type
_entity_poly.pdbx_seq_one_letter_code
_entity_poly.pdbx_strand_id
1 'polypeptide(L)'
;MKTVAPGKRTNIIKAQHGWHHTCERDAMFKETSDFQSKHTSTLCPFGCGESDYRWHFLRCDKSPIAAEVTRELSKLKAMFKRYKVQREMQSILLQRIKATLQRQRLTPMQLHDSTDPVLQAALDEQDVLGWDQFLLGRQSKRWEEVQQKEYSRLASQLPKNSKLPAHYKATVFSKMLIQESTYIALNRWQVHNEVAHTAITAKEYIRDRDKAKKKIQKLLAESRPDHIAFTRQIPVTTESLLSQPLDRMRDWIATWTATKAYLAPSLITTYTTT
;
A
#
# COMPACT_ATOMS: atom_id res chain seq x y z
N MET A 1 -9.64 17.60 8.37
CA MET A 1 -8.91 16.53 7.63
C MET A 1 -7.51 17.04 7.32
N LYS A 2 -6.46 16.37 7.80
CA LYS A 2 -5.09 16.63 7.35
C LYS A 2 -5.01 16.29 5.86
N THR A 3 -4.65 17.28 5.05
CA THR A 3 -4.30 17.13 3.64
C THR A 3 -3.24 16.05 3.50
N VAL A 4 -3.36 15.25 2.44
CA VAL A 4 -2.37 14.26 2.05
C VAL A 4 -1.03 15.00 1.90
N ALA A 5 -0.08 14.70 2.79
CA ALA A 5 1.21 15.41 2.86
C ALA A 5 1.93 15.38 1.51
N PRO A 6 2.72 16.41 1.14
CA PRO A 6 3.34 16.53 -0.19
C PRO A 6 4.08 15.27 -0.68
N GLY A 7 4.74 14.53 0.22
CA GLY A 7 5.42 13.26 -0.10
C GLY A 7 4.51 12.11 -0.57
N LYS A 8 3.19 12.21 -0.34
CA LYS A 8 2.20 11.22 -0.79
C LYS A 8 1.70 11.48 -2.22
N ARG A 9 2.07 12.59 -2.88
CA ARG A 9 1.71 12.84 -4.31
C ARG A 9 2.48 11.92 -5.27
N THR A 10 3.72 11.56 -4.94
CA THR A 10 4.53 10.57 -5.67
C THR A 10 3.84 9.20 -5.77
N ASN A 11 2.94 8.90 -4.82
CA ASN A 11 2.20 7.65 -4.79
C ASN A 11 1.05 7.61 -5.81
N ILE A 12 0.50 8.77 -6.21
CA ILE A 12 -0.59 8.83 -7.20
C ILE A 12 -0.09 8.39 -8.58
N ILE A 13 1.04 8.96 -9.02
CA ILE A 13 1.67 8.62 -10.30
C ILE A 13 2.05 7.14 -10.30
N LYS A 14 2.70 6.65 -9.24
CA LYS A 14 3.05 5.23 -9.11
C LYS A 14 1.81 4.32 -9.16
N ALA A 15 0.72 4.69 -8.49
CA ALA A 15 -0.52 3.92 -8.52
C ALA A 15 -1.13 3.89 -9.92
N GLN A 16 -1.25 5.05 -10.59
CA GLN A 16 -1.85 5.17 -11.93
C GLN A 16 -1.08 4.40 -13.01
N HIS A 17 0.25 4.41 -12.94
CA HIS A 17 1.10 3.69 -13.89
C HIS A 17 1.34 2.21 -13.51
N GLY A 18 0.75 1.72 -12.41
CA GLY A 18 0.98 0.36 -11.96
C GLY A 18 2.42 0.13 -11.46
N TRP A 19 3.15 1.19 -11.11
CA TRP A 19 4.51 1.15 -10.57
C TRP A 19 4.54 1.04 -9.05
N HIS A 20 3.49 0.45 -8.50
CA HIS A 20 3.47 0.13 -7.09
C HIS A 20 4.20 -1.18 -6.84
N HIS A 21 4.69 -1.33 -5.62
CA HIS A 21 5.29 -2.56 -5.16
C HIS A 21 4.20 -3.63 -5.00
N THR A 22 4.36 -4.78 -5.65
CA THR A 22 3.59 -6.00 -5.40
C THR A 22 4.54 -7.18 -5.31
N CYS A 23 4.14 -8.23 -4.61
CA CYS A 23 4.94 -9.45 -4.53
C CYS A 23 5.12 -10.12 -5.89
N GLU A 24 4.14 -10.04 -6.79
CA GLU A 24 4.26 -10.54 -8.18
C GLU A 24 5.37 -9.80 -8.95
N ARG A 25 5.39 -8.47 -8.87
CA ARG A 25 6.41 -7.66 -9.57
C ARG A 25 7.81 -7.93 -9.01
N ASP A 26 7.89 -8.11 -7.70
CA ASP A 26 9.12 -8.50 -7.02
C ASP A 26 9.66 -9.86 -7.50
N ALA A 27 8.76 -10.82 -7.78
CA ALA A 27 9.14 -12.11 -8.37
C ALA A 27 9.65 -11.97 -9.80
N MET A 28 9.01 -11.14 -10.64
CA MET A 28 9.50 -10.88 -12.01
C MET A 28 10.93 -10.33 -12.03
N PHE A 29 11.28 -9.43 -11.10
CA PHE A 29 12.63 -8.88 -11.03
C PHE A 29 13.69 -9.91 -10.58
N LYS A 30 13.33 -10.94 -9.80
CA LYS A 30 14.26 -12.02 -9.43
C LYS A 30 14.69 -12.85 -10.63
N GLU A 31 13.80 -13.04 -11.60
CA GLU A 31 14.10 -13.85 -12.79
C GLU A 31 15.02 -13.12 -13.77
N THR A 32 14.96 -11.79 -13.79
CA THR A 32 15.68 -10.96 -14.77
C THR A 32 16.92 -10.26 -14.23
N SER A 33 17.19 -10.32 -12.93
CA SER A 33 18.33 -9.62 -12.32
C SER A 33 18.82 -10.28 -11.03
N ASP A 34 20.06 -10.01 -10.63
CA ASP A 34 20.62 -10.36 -9.30
C ASP A 34 19.90 -9.63 -8.13
N PHE A 35 18.72 -9.07 -8.37
CA PHE A 35 17.92 -8.39 -7.38
C PHE A 35 17.43 -9.39 -6.32
N GLN A 36 18.03 -9.30 -5.14
CA GLN A 36 17.56 -10.00 -3.95
C GLN A 36 16.25 -9.37 -3.47
N SER A 37 15.12 -9.78 -4.05
CA SER A 37 13.81 -9.35 -3.54
C SER A 37 13.65 -9.82 -2.10
N LYS A 38 13.17 -8.89 -1.27
CA LYS A 38 12.92 -9.10 0.15
C LYS A 38 11.67 -9.95 0.40
N HIS A 39 10.86 -10.21 -0.63
CA HIS A 39 9.66 -11.02 -0.57
C HIS A 39 9.95 -12.47 -0.95
N THR A 40 9.52 -13.40 -0.10
CA THR A 40 9.65 -14.86 -0.32
C THR A 40 8.42 -15.49 -0.94
N SER A 41 7.34 -14.74 -1.12
CA SER A 41 6.03 -15.24 -1.56
C SER A 41 5.43 -14.25 -2.55
N THR A 42 4.77 -14.75 -3.60
CA THR A 42 3.94 -13.99 -4.54
C THR A 42 2.54 -13.72 -3.98
N LEU A 43 2.21 -14.24 -2.80
CA LEU A 43 0.88 -14.14 -2.21
C LEU A 43 0.63 -12.79 -1.53
N CYS A 44 -0.65 -12.45 -1.44
CA CYS A 44 -1.15 -11.26 -0.77
C CYS A 44 -0.66 -11.15 0.68
N PRO A 45 -0.10 -9.98 1.08
CA PRO A 45 0.40 -9.77 2.44
C PRO A 45 -0.71 -9.73 3.50
N PHE A 46 -1.98 -9.55 3.11
CA PHE A 46 -3.12 -9.69 4.01
C PHE A 46 -3.46 -11.16 4.34
N GLY A 47 -2.82 -12.14 3.67
CA GLY A 47 -3.02 -13.56 3.96
C GLY A 47 -4.32 -14.16 3.43
N CYS A 48 -4.89 -13.61 2.35
CA CYS A 48 -6.08 -14.18 1.70
C CYS A 48 -5.79 -15.43 0.85
N GLY A 49 -4.51 -15.74 0.61
CA GLY A 49 -4.09 -16.90 -0.20
C GLY A 49 -4.06 -16.66 -1.71
N GLU A 50 -4.41 -15.46 -2.18
CA GLU A 50 -4.33 -15.11 -3.61
C GLU A 50 -2.98 -14.48 -3.99
N SER A 51 -2.67 -14.50 -5.27
CA SER A 51 -1.53 -13.75 -5.81
C SER A 51 -1.68 -12.26 -5.57
N ASP A 52 -0.62 -11.61 -5.09
CA ASP A 52 -0.53 -10.16 -4.97
C ASP A 52 -0.23 -9.53 -6.33
N TYR A 53 -1.21 -9.58 -7.23
CA TYR A 53 -1.12 -8.90 -8.51
C TYR A 53 -1.51 -7.43 -8.39
N ARG A 54 -1.20 -6.63 -9.41
CA ARG A 54 -1.27 -5.15 -9.39
C ARG A 54 -2.54 -4.53 -8.78
N TRP A 55 -3.70 -5.18 -8.82
CA TRP A 55 -4.95 -4.60 -8.29
C TRP A 55 -5.62 -5.41 -7.20
N HIS A 56 -4.99 -6.48 -6.72
CA HIS A 56 -5.56 -7.35 -5.70
C HIS A 56 -5.97 -6.57 -4.44
N PHE A 57 -5.11 -5.64 -3.99
CA PHE A 57 -5.33 -4.82 -2.80
C PHE A 57 -6.65 -4.03 -2.81
N LEU A 58 -7.21 -3.71 -3.98
CA LEU A 58 -8.48 -2.98 -4.08
C LEU A 58 -9.66 -3.80 -3.56
N ARG A 59 -9.62 -5.12 -3.75
CA ARG A 59 -10.76 -6.03 -3.56
C ARG A 59 -10.50 -7.13 -2.52
N CYS A 60 -9.34 -7.12 -1.86
CA CYS A 60 -9.00 -8.11 -0.85
C CYS A 60 -9.96 -8.05 0.34
N ASP A 61 -10.63 -9.16 0.63
CA ASP A 61 -11.55 -9.35 1.75
C ASP A 61 -10.85 -9.41 3.10
N LYS A 62 -9.58 -9.87 3.12
CA LYS A 62 -8.71 -9.84 4.30
C LYS A 62 -8.06 -8.49 4.56
N SER A 63 -8.34 -7.46 3.75
CA SER A 63 -7.86 -6.11 4.03
C SER A 63 -8.40 -5.62 5.38
N PRO A 64 -7.57 -5.00 6.24
CA PRO A 64 -8.02 -4.45 7.53
C PRO A 64 -9.15 -3.43 7.41
N ILE A 65 -9.29 -2.80 6.24
CA ILE A 65 -10.30 -1.78 5.95
C ILE A 65 -11.44 -2.31 5.07
N ALA A 66 -11.54 -3.63 4.84
CA ALA A 66 -12.61 -4.23 4.04
C ALA A 66 -14.01 -3.94 4.62
N ALA A 67 -14.14 -3.91 5.95
CA ALA A 67 -15.39 -3.56 6.64
C ALA A 67 -15.74 -2.06 6.56
N GLU A 68 -14.80 -1.22 6.14
CA GLU A 68 -14.92 0.24 6.20
C GLU A 68 -15.33 0.88 4.86
N VAL A 69 -15.76 0.09 3.87
CA VAL A 69 -16.15 0.57 2.53
C VAL A 69 -17.15 1.72 2.60
N THR A 70 -18.17 1.62 3.47
CA THR A 70 -19.16 2.69 3.65
C THR A 70 -18.52 4.00 4.11
N ARG A 71 -17.50 3.93 4.98
CA ARG A 71 -16.74 5.07 5.46
C ARG A 71 -15.84 5.64 4.36
N GLU A 72 -15.20 4.79 3.56
CA GLU A 72 -14.39 5.21 2.40
C GLU A 72 -15.22 6.00 1.37
N LEU A 73 -16.46 5.57 1.13
CA LEU A 73 -17.38 6.23 0.19
C LEU A 73 -18.00 7.53 0.72
N SER A 74 -17.82 7.87 2.00
CA SER A 74 -18.44 9.05 2.62
C SER A 74 -18.02 10.37 1.95
N LYS A 75 -16.74 10.52 1.59
CA LYS A 75 -16.23 11.72 0.91
C LYS A 75 -16.77 11.83 -0.51
N LEU A 76 -16.87 10.71 -1.22
CA LEU A 76 -17.46 10.66 -2.55
C LEU A 76 -18.95 11.06 -2.50
N LYS A 77 -19.71 10.54 -1.52
CA LYS A 77 -21.10 10.96 -1.28
C LYS A 77 -21.22 12.46 -0.97
N ALA A 78 -20.33 13.00 -0.14
CA ALA A 78 -20.29 14.43 0.17
C ALA A 78 -19.97 15.26 -1.08
N MET A 79 -19.04 14.80 -1.92
CA MET A 79 -18.72 15.40 -3.20
C MET A 79 -19.95 15.40 -4.12
N PHE A 80 -20.66 14.28 -4.24
CA PHE A 80 -21.88 14.18 -5.05
C PHE A 80 -22.95 15.19 -4.63
N LYS A 81 -23.17 15.35 -3.33
CA LYS A 81 -24.08 16.37 -2.78
C LYS A 81 -23.62 17.79 -3.12
N ARG A 82 -22.33 18.08 -2.97
CA ARG A 82 -21.74 19.40 -3.22
C ARG A 82 -21.86 19.81 -4.69
N TYR A 83 -21.59 18.89 -5.61
CA TYR A 83 -21.57 19.13 -7.05
C TYR A 83 -22.91 18.83 -7.74
N LYS A 84 -23.99 18.56 -6.99
CA LYS A 84 -25.33 18.28 -7.55
C LYS A 84 -25.28 17.24 -8.66
N VAL A 85 -24.62 16.12 -8.35
CA VAL A 85 -24.47 15.02 -9.31
C VAL A 85 -25.85 14.46 -9.66
N GLN A 86 -26.09 14.06 -10.92
CA GLN A 86 -27.37 13.48 -11.34
C GLN A 86 -27.73 12.28 -10.44
N ARG A 87 -28.98 12.22 -9.95
CA ARG A 87 -29.38 11.31 -8.84
C ARG A 87 -29.17 9.83 -9.15
N GLU A 88 -29.54 9.37 -10.34
CA GLU A 88 -29.40 7.97 -10.75
C GLU A 88 -27.92 7.61 -10.93
N MET A 89 -27.14 8.49 -11.56
CA MET A 89 -25.68 8.39 -11.68
C MET A 89 -25.01 8.26 -10.31
N GLN A 90 -25.44 9.02 -9.29
CA GLN A 90 -24.92 8.84 -7.93
C GLN A 90 -25.13 7.41 -7.42
N SER A 91 -26.34 6.88 -7.61
CA SER A 91 -26.70 5.53 -7.17
C SER A 91 -25.85 4.48 -7.89
N ILE A 92 -25.75 4.58 -9.21
CA ILE A 92 -24.97 3.67 -10.06
C ILE A 92 -23.50 3.67 -9.63
N LEU A 93 -22.88 4.85 -9.55
CA LEU A 93 -21.47 4.99 -9.18
C LEU A 93 -21.21 4.42 -7.79
N LEU A 94 -22.02 4.75 -6.78
CA LEU A 94 -21.84 4.24 -5.42
C LEU A 94 -22.03 2.73 -5.34
N GLN A 95 -23.06 2.19 -5.99
CA GLN A 95 -23.34 0.76 -6.01
C GLN A 95 -22.20 -0.01 -6.67
N ARG A 96 -21.76 0.43 -7.84
CA ARG A 96 -20.70 -0.22 -8.62
C ARG A 96 -19.35 -0.16 -7.94
N ILE A 97 -18.97 1.00 -7.38
CA ILE A 97 -17.73 1.13 -6.61
C ILE A 97 -17.78 0.24 -5.37
N LYS A 98 -18.89 0.28 -4.60
CA LYS A 98 -19.05 -0.56 -3.40
C LYS A 98 -18.93 -2.04 -3.74
N ALA A 99 -19.66 -2.51 -4.75
CA ALA A 99 -19.62 -3.90 -5.18
C ALA A 99 -18.20 -4.30 -5.62
N THR A 100 -17.50 -3.43 -6.34
CA THR A 100 -16.11 -3.64 -6.74
C THR A 100 -15.18 -3.81 -5.53
N LEU A 101 -15.25 -2.90 -4.55
CA LEU A 101 -14.41 -2.93 -3.35
C LEU A 101 -14.72 -4.12 -2.43
N GLN A 102 -15.94 -4.64 -2.49
CA GLN A 102 -16.40 -5.80 -1.72
C GLN A 102 -16.27 -7.12 -2.49
N ARG A 103 -15.61 -7.11 -3.66
CA ARG A 103 -15.43 -8.28 -4.53
C ARG A 103 -16.77 -8.96 -4.88
N GLN A 104 -17.84 -8.19 -4.96
CA GLN A 104 -19.13 -8.68 -5.40
C GLN A 104 -19.13 -8.83 -6.92
N ARG A 105 -19.78 -9.87 -7.41
CA ARG A 105 -20.00 -10.04 -8.86
C ARG A 105 -20.85 -8.88 -9.36
N LEU A 106 -20.32 -8.12 -10.31
CA LEU A 106 -21.08 -7.09 -11.00
C LEU A 106 -22.02 -7.76 -12.00
N THR A 107 -23.32 -7.63 -11.78
CA THR A 107 -24.33 -8.04 -12.76
C THR A 107 -24.56 -6.92 -13.77
N PRO A 108 -24.86 -7.22 -15.04
CA PRO A 108 -25.35 -6.22 -15.97
C PRO A 108 -26.52 -5.45 -15.36
N MET A 109 -26.51 -4.13 -15.50
CA MET A 109 -27.55 -3.26 -14.98
C MET A 109 -28.22 -2.59 -16.18
N GLN A 110 -29.50 -2.90 -16.35
CA GLN A 110 -30.35 -2.21 -17.32
C GLN A 110 -31.11 -1.12 -16.56
N LEU A 111 -30.95 0.12 -17.02
CA LEU A 111 -31.70 1.25 -16.52
C LEU A 111 -33.11 1.23 -17.14
N HIS A 112 -34.05 1.95 -16.51
CA HIS A 112 -35.43 1.98 -16.98
C HIS A 112 -35.50 2.66 -18.36
N ASP A 113 -36.48 2.31 -19.21
CA ASP A 113 -36.62 2.88 -20.56
C ASP A 113 -36.80 4.42 -20.56
N SER A 114 -37.25 4.98 -19.44
CA SER A 114 -37.38 6.42 -19.23
C SER A 114 -36.08 7.11 -18.80
N THR A 115 -35.02 6.36 -18.53
CA THR A 115 -33.72 6.89 -18.11
C THR A 115 -32.98 7.49 -19.31
N ASP A 116 -32.15 8.52 -19.06
CA ASP A 116 -31.36 9.16 -20.13
C ASP A 116 -30.48 8.12 -20.84
N PRO A 117 -30.59 7.95 -22.17
CA PRO A 117 -29.78 6.97 -22.91
C PRO A 117 -28.27 7.24 -22.79
N VAL A 118 -27.86 8.49 -22.51
CA VAL A 118 -26.44 8.82 -22.27
C VAL A 118 -25.96 8.23 -20.94
N LEU A 119 -26.84 8.06 -19.96
CA LEU A 119 -26.50 7.41 -18.69
C LEU A 119 -26.26 5.91 -18.86
N GLN A 120 -27.11 5.23 -19.65
CA GLN A 120 -26.89 3.81 -19.99
C GLN A 120 -25.57 3.64 -20.75
N ALA A 121 -25.33 4.47 -21.77
CA ALA A 121 -24.08 4.42 -22.53
C ALA A 121 -22.83 4.68 -21.66
N ALA A 122 -22.91 5.58 -20.67
CA ALA A 122 -21.81 5.83 -19.73
C ALA A 122 -21.54 4.61 -18.82
N LEU A 123 -22.60 3.95 -18.36
CA LEU A 123 -22.51 2.73 -17.57
C LEU A 123 -21.92 1.57 -18.39
N ASP A 124 -22.42 1.34 -19.60
CA ASP A 124 -21.95 0.26 -20.48
C ASP A 124 -20.46 0.46 -20.83
N GLU A 125 -20.07 1.68 -21.19
CA GLU A 125 -18.67 2.02 -21.46
C GLU A 125 -17.79 1.79 -20.23
N GLN A 126 -18.28 2.16 -19.03
CA GLN A 126 -17.54 1.94 -17.80
C GLN A 126 -17.43 0.46 -17.41
N ASP A 127 -18.49 -0.32 -17.62
CA ASP A 127 -18.51 -1.76 -17.36
C ASP A 127 -17.47 -2.48 -18.25
N VAL A 128 -17.31 -2.04 -19.51
CA VAL A 128 -16.25 -2.52 -20.42
C VAL A 128 -14.85 -2.09 -19.97
N LEU A 129 -14.68 -0.82 -19.57
CA LEU A 129 -13.38 -0.31 -19.08
C LEU A 129 -12.94 -0.97 -17.76
N GLY A 130 -13.90 -1.37 -16.93
CA GLY A 130 -13.68 -1.96 -15.63
C GLY A 130 -13.71 -0.96 -14.47
N TRP A 131 -14.27 -1.39 -13.34
CA TRP A 131 -14.44 -0.54 -12.16
C TRP A 131 -13.21 -0.46 -11.25
N ASP A 132 -12.26 -1.39 -11.38
CA ASP A 132 -10.89 -1.18 -10.88
C ASP A 132 -10.22 -0.03 -11.63
N GLN A 133 -10.39 0.05 -12.95
CA GLN A 133 -9.84 1.15 -13.74
C GLN A 133 -10.50 2.48 -13.39
N PHE A 134 -11.81 2.49 -13.10
CA PHE A 134 -12.50 3.65 -12.55
C PHE A 134 -11.84 4.17 -11.27
N LEU A 135 -11.56 3.27 -10.32
CA LEU A 135 -10.88 3.60 -9.06
C LEU A 135 -9.45 4.13 -9.25
N LEU A 136 -8.86 3.92 -10.41
CA LEU A 136 -7.53 4.41 -10.79
C LEU A 136 -7.59 5.68 -11.64
N GLY A 137 -8.78 6.26 -11.81
CA GLY A 137 -9.01 7.50 -12.53
C GLY A 137 -9.31 7.33 -14.03
N ARG A 138 -9.46 6.09 -14.51
CA ARG A 138 -9.87 5.81 -15.91
C ARG A 138 -11.37 5.64 -15.95
N GLN A 139 -12.06 6.76 -16.19
CA GLN A 139 -13.51 6.81 -16.24
C GLN A 139 -14.00 7.06 -17.67
N SER A 140 -15.20 6.57 -17.99
CA SER A 140 -15.90 6.94 -19.22
C SER A 140 -16.02 8.46 -19.32
N LYS A 141 -15.77 9.01 -20.50
CA LYS A 141 -15.98 10.46 -20.75
C LYS A 141 -17.46 10.83 -20.70
N ARG A 142 -18.37 9.87 -20.93
CA ARG A 142 -19.81 10.10 -20.93
C ARG A 142 -20.37 10.46 -19.57
N TRP A 143 -19.68 10.13 -18.47
CA TRP A 143 -20.05 10.64 -17.14
C TRP A 143 -20.05 12.18 -17.11
N GLU A 144 -19.13 12.81 -17.85
CA GLU A 144 -19.08 14.26 -17.99
C GLU A 144 -20.31 14.79 -18.77
N GLU A 145 -20.69 14.10 -19.84
CA GLU A 145 -21.86 14.45 -20.66
C GLU A 145 -23.17 14.37 -19.85
N VAL A 146 -23.37 13.29 -19.09
CA VAL A 146 -24.52 13.14 -18.18
C VAL A 146 -24.57 14.31 -17.21
N GLN A 147 -23.43 14.66 -16.59
CA GLN A 147 -23.40 15.74 -15.62
C GLN A 147 -23.60 17.11 -16.27
N GLN A 148 -23.11 17.33 -17.49
CA GLN A 148 -23.34 18.56 -18.24
C GLN A 148 -24.82 18.77 -18.52
N LYS A 149 -25.55 17.71 -18.90
CA LYS A 149 -27.00 17.77 -19.08
C LYS A 149 -27.73 18.15 -17.79
N GLU A 150 -27.35 17.56 -16.66
CA GLU A 150 -27.93 17.92 -15.35
C GLU A 150 -27.67 19.39 -15.00
N TYR A 151 -26.46 19.91 -15.27
CA TYR A 151 -26.19 21.34 -15.08
C TYR A 151 -26.99 22.23 -16.03
N SER A 152 -27.16 21.84 -17.29
CA SER A 152 -28.04 22.57 -18.22
C SER A 152 -29.50 22.59 -17.73
N ARG A 153 -30.01 21.47 -17.22
CA ARG A 153 -31.35 21.35 -16.62
C ARG A 153 -31.51 22.23 -15.37
N LEU A 154 -30.50 22.25 -14.49
CA LEU A 154 -30.52 23.12 -13.31
C LEU A 154 -30.46 24.60 -13.70
N ALA A 155 -29.66 24.95 -14.73
CA ALA A 155 -29.57 26.32 -15.22
C ALA A 155 -30.89 26.81 -15.82
N SER A 156 -31.62 25.96 -16.55
CA SER A 156 -32.92 26.32 -17.14
C SER A 156 -34.03 26.55 -16.12
N GLN A 157 -33.84 26.09 -14.87
CA GLN A 157 -34.76 26.29 -13.76
C GLN A 157 -34.48 27.57 -12.96
N LEU A 158 -33.40 28.28 -13.26
CA LEU A 158 -33.06 29.53 -12.58
C LEU A 158 -33.87 30.71 -13.11
N PRO A 159 -34.12 31.75 -12.30
CA PRO A 159 -34.70 33.01 -12.77
C PRO A 159 -33.87 33.63 -13.91
N LYS A 160 -34.53 34.41 -14.78
CA LYS A 160 -33.84 35.19 -15.82
C LYS A 160 -32.68 35.99 -15.20
N ASN A 161 -31.52 36.00 -15.85
CA ASN A 161 -30.25 36.61 -15.41
C ASN A 161 -29.52 35.95 -14.23
N SER A 162 -30.03 34.85 -13.67
CA SER A 162 -29.27 34.05 -12.69
C SER A 162 -28.35 33.06 -13.40
N LYS A 163 -27.20 32.76 -12.77
CA LYS A 163 -26.22 31.79 -13.28
C LYS A 163 -25.93 30.74 -12.21
N LEU A 164 -25.64 29.52 -12.64
CA LEU A 164 -25.13 28.50 -11.74
C LEU A 164 -23.75 28.90 -11.18
N PRO A 165 -23.38 28.41 -9.98
CA PRO A 165 -22.05 28.61 -9.43
C PRO A 165 -20.95 28.19 -10.41
N ALA A 166 -19.84 28.94 -10.46
CA ALA A 166 -18.75 28.71 -11.42
C ALA A 166 -18.11 27.31 -11.36
N HIS A 167 -18.28 26.60 -10.24
CA HIS A 167 -17.78 25.24 -10.05
C HIS A 167 -18.71 24.15 -10.60
N TYR A 168 -19.91 24.49 -11.07
CA TYR A 168 -20.82 23.57 -11.77
C TYR A 168 -20.46 23.51 -13.24
N LYS A 169 -19.31 22.90 -13.50
CA LYS A 169 -18.80 22.59 -14.84
C LYS A 169 -18.52 21.10 -14.89
N ALA A 170 -18.90 20.46 -15.99
CA ALA A 170 -18.75 19.01 -16.12
C ALA A 170 -17.27 18.58 -16.00
N THR A 171 -16.33 19.34 -16.58
CA THR A 171 -14.88 19.12 -16.43
C THR A 171 -14.40 19.21 -14.97
N VAL A 172 -14.96 20.12 -14.17
CA VAL A 172 -14.64 20.24 -12.74
C VAL A 172 -15.17 19.03 -11.97
N PHE A 173 -16.41 18.61 -12.25
CA PHE A 173 -16.97 17.37 -11.70
C PHE A 173 -16.10 16.16 -12.06
N SER A 174 -15.75 15.99 -13.32
CA SER A 174 -14.93 14.90 -13.85
C SER A 174 -13.58 14.81 -13.11
N LYS A 175 -12.90 15.95 -12.94
CA LYS A 175 -11.67 16.06 -12.15
C LYS A 175 -11.87 15.63 -10.69
N MET A 176 -12.95 16.08 -10.05
CA MET A 176 -13.24 15.72 -8.65
C MET A 176 -13.60 14.25 -8.50
N LEU A 177 -14.29 13.66 -9.48
CA LEU A 177 -14.62 12.23 -9.51
C LEU A 177 -13.36 11.37 -9.58
N ILE A 178 -12.44 11.71 -10.49
CA ILE A 178 -11.13 11.06 -10.61
C ILE A 178 -10.35 11.19 -9.31
N GLN A 179 -10.31 12.39 -8.74
CA GLN A 179 -9.57 12.66 -7.51
C GLN A 179 -10.08 11.80 -6.35
N GLU A 180 -11.39 11.82 -6.07
CA GLU A 180 -11.97 11.08 -4.95
C GLU A 180 -11.90 9.55 -5.14
N SER A 181 -12.14 9.05 -6.35
CA SER A 181 -12.01 7.61 -6.66
C SER A 181 -10.55 7.12 -6.52
N THR A 182 -9.60 7.90 -7.04
CA THR A 182 -8.16 7.60 -6.91
C THR A 182 -7.70 7.64 -5.46
N TYR A 183 -8.25 8.54 -4.63
CA TYR A 183 -7.92 8.57 -3.20
C TYR A 183 -8.38 7.30 -2.47
N ILE A 184 -9.51 6.71 -2.85
CA ILE A 184 -9.96 5.42 -2.29
C ILE A 184 -8.93 4.33 -2.63
N ALA A 185 -8.52 4.23 -3.90
CA ALA A 185 -7.50 3.29 -4.33
C ALA A 185 -6.17 3.48 -3.59
N LEU A 186 -5.70 4.72 -3.48
CA LEU A 186 -4.45 5.06 -2.80
C LEU A 186 -4.47 4.73 -1.31
N ASN A 187 -5.61 4.93 -0.64
CA ASN A 187 -5.74 4.57 0.77
C ASN A 187 -5.59 3.06 0.97
N ARG A 188 -6.24 2.26 0.13
CA ARG A 188 -6.13 0.79 0.16
C ARG A 188 -4.73 0.31 -0.16
N TRP A 189 -4.09 0.91 -1.15
CA TRP A 189 -2.71 0.64 -1.49
C TRP A 189 -1.74 0.98 -0.35
N GLN A 190 -1.95 2.10 0.34
CA GLN A 190 -1.12 2.50 1.47
C GLN A 190 -1.22 1.47 2.61
N VAL A 191 -2.43 1.05 2.97
CA VAL A 191 -2.67 0.00 3.98
C VAL A 191 -1.99 -1.31 3.57
N HIS A 192 -2.10 -1.69 2.29
CA HIS A 192 -1.42 -2.86 1.75
C HIS A 192 0.10 -2.80 1.92
N ASN A 193 0.72 -1.69 1.51
CA ASN A 193 2.16 -1.50 1.66
C ASN A 193 2.61 -1.51 3.11
N GLU A 194 1.85 -0.89 4.02
CA GLU A 194 2.19 -0.88 5.45
C GLU A 194 2.22 -2.30 6.03
N VAL A 195 1.27 -3.15 5.66
CA VAL A 195 1.27 -4.57 6.04
C VAL A 195 2.42 -5.32 5.38
N ALA A 196 2.64 -5.13 4.08
CA ALA A 196 3.73 -5.76 3.34
C ALA A 196 5.10 -5.43 3.96
N HIS A 197 5.38 -4.15 4.20
CA HIS A 197 6.65 -3.71 4.77
C HIS A 197 6.82 -4.16 6.23
N THR A 198 5.76 -4.20 7.03
CA THR A 198 5.84 -4.73 8.40
C THR A 198 6.24 -6.21 8.39
N ALA A 199 5.67 -7.00 7.47
CA ALA A 199 6.03 -8.40 7.30
C ALA A 199 7.49 -8.59 6.83
N ILE A 200 7.98 -7.73 5.94
CA ILE A 200 9.40 -7.72 5.53
C ILE A 200 10.30 -7.43 6.74
N THR A 201 10.04 -6.34 7.47
CA THR A 201 10.87 -5.92 8.61
C THR A 201 10.93 -7.02 9.67
N ALA A 202 9.81 -7.69 9.94
CA ALA A 202 9.77 -8.83 10.87
C ALA A 202 10.63 -10.00 10.37
N LYS A 203 10.56 -10.36 9.07
CA LYS A 203 11.40 -11.41 8.47
C LYS A 203 12.88 -11.05 8.48
N GLU A 204 13.22 -9.80 8.16
CA GLU A 204 14.60 -9.31 8.19
C GLU A 204 15.17 -9.37 9.61
N TYR A 205 14.38 -8.97 10.62
CA TYR A 205 14.74 -9.09 12.02
C TYR A 205 15.06 -10.53 12.42
N ILE A 206 14.19 -11.49 12.08
CA ILE A 206 14.40 -12.92 12.38
C ILE A 206 15.68 -13.43 11.72
N ARG A 207 15.86 -13.15 10.43
CA ARG A 207 17.04 -13.57 9.66
C ARG A 207 18.34 -13.02 10.27
N ASP A 208 18.35 -11.74 10.62
CA ASP A 208 19.51 -11.08 11.21
C ASP A 208 19.81 -11.62 12.61
N ARG A 209 18.77 -11.94 13.39
CA ARG A 209 18.90 -12.63 14.67
C ARG A 209 19.49 -14.02 14.51
N ASP A 210 19.05 -14.80 13.54
CA ASP A 210 19.62 -16.13 13.28
C ASP A 210 21.08 -16.07 12.82
N LYS A 211 21.44 -15.07 12.01
CA LYS A 211 22.84 -14.80 11.65
C LYS A 211 23.67 -14.44 12.89
N ALA A 212 23.14 -13.58 13.77
CA ALA A 212 23.81 -13.20 15.01
C ALA A 212 24.01 -14.42 15.92
N LYS A 213 22.98 -15.28 16.09
CA LYS A 213 23.08 -16.54 16.84
C LYS A 213 24.19 -17.45 16.30
N LYS A 214 24.21 -17.69 14.98
CA LYS A 214 25.25 -18.51 14.34
C LYS A 214 26.65 -17.92 14.55
N LYS A 215 26.78 -16.59 14.47
CA LYS A 215 28.06 -15.90 14.72
C LYS A 215 28.51 -16.03 16.17
N ILE A 216 27.60 -15.89 17.14
CA ILE A 216 27.89 -16.09 18.56
C ILE A 216 28.36 -17.52 18.82
N GLN A 217 27.63 -18.52 18.32
CA GLN A 217 28.00 -19.93 18.46
C GLN A 217 29.39 -20.21 17.87
N LYS A 218 29.67 -19.68 16.67
CA LYS A 218 30.99 -19.78 16.04
C LYS A 218 32.09 -19.12 16.90
N LEU A 219 31.87 -17.89 17.38
CA LEU A 219 32.83 -17.18 18.22
C LEU A 219 33.11 -17.94 19.52
N LEU A 220 32.08 -18.47 20.19
CA LEU A 220 32.24 -19.27 21.41
C LEU A 220 32.99 -20.58 21.14
N ALA A 221 32.70 -21.28 20.03
CA ALA A 221 33.37 -22.52 19.66
C ALA A 221 34.85 -22.33 19.27
N GLU A 222 35.19 -21.22 18.61
CA GLU A 222 36.56 -20.88 18.23
C GLU A 222 37.43 -20.44 19.41
N SER A 223 36.82 -20.12 20.54
CA SER A 223 37.52 -19.48 21.65
C SER A 223 37.95 -20.52 22.68
N ARG A 224 39.27 -20.73 22.78
CA ARG A 224 39.88 -21.29 23.98
C ARG A 224 40.01 -20.15 24.99
N PRO A 225 39.30 -20.17 26.13
CA PRO A 225 39.32 -19.06 27.08
C PRO A 225 40.61 -19.07 27.90
N ASP A 226 41.75 -18.87 27.23
CA ASP A 226 43.06 -18.83 27.89
C ASP A 226 43.31 -17.44 28.50
N HIS A 227 42.46 -16.45 28.19
CA HIS A 227 42.57 -15.07 28.67
C HIS A 227 41.33 -14.61 29.45
N ILE A 228 41.53 -14.08 30.65
CA ILE A 228 40.49 -13.68 31.61
C ILE A 228 39.44 -12.70 31.05
N ALA A 229 39.84 -11.85 30.10
CA ALA A 229 38.93 -10.91 29.44
C ALA A 229 37.83 -11.60 28.62
N PHE A 230 38.12 -12.76 28.03
CA PHE A 230 37.10 -13.58 27.35
C PHE A 230 36.26 -14.37 28.34
N THR A 231 36.86 -14.89 29.41
CA THR A 231 36.13 -15.59 30.48
C THR A 231 35.01 -14.72 31.07
N ARG A 232 35.26 -13.41 31.23
CA ARG A 232 34.25 -12.43 31.70
C ARG A 232 33.11 -12.17 30.71
N GLN A 233 33.33 -12.46 29.43
CA GLN A 233 32.34 -12.25 28.36
C GLN A 233 31.58 -13.51 28.00
N ILE A 234 32.06 -14.69 28.42
CA ILE A 234 31.35 -15.95 28.25
C ILE A 234 30.15 -15.93 29.21
N PRO A 235 28.92 -15.99 28.69
CA PRO A 235 27.73 -16.03 29.53
C PRO A 235 27.69 -17.33 30.34
N VAL A 236 26.97 -17.31 31.47
CA VAL A 236 26.76 -18.50 32.32
C VAL A 236 26.21 -19.68 31.51
N THR A 237 25.34 -19.40 30.54
CA THR A 237 24.91 -20.36 29.53
C THR A 237 24.85 -19.71 28.15
N THR A 238 25.21 -20.45 27.11
CA THR A 238 25.06 -20.01 25.72
C THR A 238 23.60 -19.67 25.40
N GLU A 239 22.66 -20.44 25.95
CA GLU A 239 21.20 -20.23 25.80
C GLU A 239 20.75 -18.84 26.31
N SER A 240 21.35 -18.37 27.40
CA SER A 240 21.04 -17.06 27.99
C SER A 240 21.38 -15.90 27.04
N LEU A 241 22.47 -16.01 26.29
CA LEU A 241 22.87 -15.02 25.29
C LEU A 241 22.09 -15.18 23.97
N LEU A 242 21.79 -16.41 23.56
CA LEU A 242 21.02 -16.69 22.34
C LEU A 242 19.53 -16.35 22.47
N SER A 243 19.01 -16.22 23.69
CA SER A 243 17.61 -15.80 23.93
C SER A 243 17.42 -14.28 23.88
N GLN A 244 18.50 -13.48 23.97
CA GLN A 244 18.44 -12.02 23.99
C GLN A 244 17.85 -11.38 22.71
N PRO A 245 17.43 -10.10 22.77
CA PRO A 245 17.11 -9.31 21.59
C PRO A 245 18.33 -9.12 20.66
N LEU A 246 18.08 -8.92 19.36
CA LEU A 246 19.11 -8.76 18.33
C LEU A 246 20.15 -7.68 18.67
N ASP A 247 19.73 -6.54 19.23
CA ASP A 247 20.65 -5.44 19.54
C ASP A 247 21.66 -5.86 20.62
N ARG A 248 21.20 -6.54 21.67
CA ARG A 248 22.07 -7.10 22.72
C ARG A 248 23.04 -8.14 22.18
N MET A 249 22.60 -8.98 21.23
CA MET A 249 23.49 -9.94 20.55
C MET A 249 24.56 -9.21 19.73
N ARG A 250 24.19 -8.12 19.03
CA ARG A 250 25.13 -7.31 18.25
C ARG A 250 26.15 -6.61 19.14
N ASP A 251 25.70 -6.02 20.25
CA ASP A 251 26.58 -5.40 21.25
C ASP A 251 27.60 -6.39 21.80
N TRP A 252 27.15 -7.61 22.13
CA TRP A 252 28.03 -8.67 22.59
C TRP A 252 29.04 -9.09 21.51
N ILE A 253 28.60 -9.30 20.26
CA ILE A 253 29.49 -9.65 19.14
C ILE A 253 30.54 -8.55 18.93
N ALA A 254 30.14 -7.28 18.99
CA ALA A 254 31.04 -6.15 18.83
C ALA A 254 32.09 -6.10 19.96
N THR A 255 31.63 -6.25 21.21
CA THR A 255 32.50 -6.30 22.40
C THR A 255 33.50 -7.45 22.31
N TRP A 256 33.04 -8.64 21.91
CA TRP A 256 33.88 -9.82 21.70
C TRP A 256 34.96 -9.57 20.64
N THR A 257 34.55 -9.00 19.51
CA THR A 257 35.45 -8.71 18.38
C THR A 257 36.49 -7.67 18.77
N ALA A 258 36.10 -6.61 19.48
CA ALA A 258 37.02 -5.59 19.98
C ALA A 258 38.03 -6.16 20.98
N THR A 259 37.58 -7.03 21.88
CA THR A 259 38.44 -7.71 22.86
C THR A 259 39.46 -8.62 22.17
N LYS A 260 39.02 -9.36 21.14
CA LYS A 260 39.91 -10.19 20.31
C LYS A 260 40.93 -9.37 19.54
N ALA A 261 40.55 -8.21 19.02
CA ALA A 261 41.47 -7.30 18.36
C ALA A 261 42.50 -6.74 19.33
N TYR A 262 42.09 -6.30 20.52
CA TYR A 262 42.98 -5.72 21.54
C TYR A 262 44.03 -6.73 22.04
N LEU A 263 43.64 -7.99 22.19
CA LEU A 263 44.53 -9.06 22.67
C LEU A 263 45.38 -9.70 21.55
N ALA A 264 45.24 -9.23 20.30
CA ALA A 264 46.06 -9.73 19.21
C ALA A 264 47.55 -9.39 19.47
N PRO A 265 48.48 -10.34 19.28
CA PRO A 265 49.90 -10.18 19.61
C PRO A 265 50.56 -8.93 19.02
N SER A 266 50.09 -8.47 17.86
CA SER A 266 50.59 -7.28 17.16
C SER A 266 50.45 -5.96 17.92
N LEU A 267 49.58 -5.88 18.94
CA LEU A 267 49.40 -4.70 19.79
C LEU A 267 50.15 -4.80 21.13
N ILE A 268 50.50 -6.01 21.56
CA ILE A 268 51.17 -6.27 22.85
C ILE A 268 52.69 -6.05 22.71
N THR A 269 53.26 -6.33 21.54
CA THR A 269 54.69 -6.11 21.25
C THR A 269 55.12 -4.63 21.24
N THR A 270 54.19 -3.68 21.11
CA THR A 270 54.49 -2.24 21.12
C THR A 270 54.81 -1.67 22.50
N TYR A 271 54.53 -2.39 23.59
CA TYR A 271 54.73 -1.92 24.97
C TYR A 271 55.83 -2.66 25.73
N THR A 272 56.49 -3.64 25.11
CA THR A 272 57.50 -4.50 25.77
C THR A 272 58.93 -4.32 25.23
N THR A 273 59.15 -3.36 24.33
CA THR A 273 60.48 -2.92 23.91
C THR A 273 60.78 -1.52 24.45
N THR A 274 61.14 -1.45 25.73
CA THR A 274 61.93 -0.36 26.34
C THR A 274 62.80 -0.96 27.41
#